data_AF-A0A525W4Y7-F1
#
_entry.id   AF-A0A525W4Y7-F1
#
_cell.length_a   1.000
_cell.length_b   1.000
_cell.length_c   1.000
_cell.angle_alpha   90.00
_cell.angle_beta   90.00
_cell.angle_gamma   90.00
#
_symmetry.space_group_name_H-M   'P 1'
#
loop_
_entity.id
_entity.type
_entity.pdbx_description
1 polymer ?
#
loop_
_entity_poly.entity_id
_entity_poly.type
_entity_poly.pdbx_seq_one_letter_code
_entity_poly.pdbx_strand_id
1 'polypeptide(L)'
;MPEQPGARPDSRETVSLYLVGLVLLVVLPLLNVLTPEDSWLHLSDFRLNQFGKFLCFAILALGLDLIWGYCGVLSMGQGVFFGFGAYCMGMYLALQIGTESVYGSELPDFMVWTQVKELP
;
A
#
# COMPACT_ATOMS: atom_id res chain seq x y z
N MET A 1 -34.09 4.31 4.22
CA MET A 1 -33.60 5.71 4.22
C MET A 1 -33.32 6.08 2.78
N PRO A 2 -33.90 7.14 2.21
CA PRO A 2 -33.62 7.52 0.82
C PRO A 2 -32.19 8.07 0.72
N GLU A 3 -31.39 7.47 -0.15
CA GLU A 3 -30.01 7.88 -0.43
C GLU A 3 -30.00 9.32 -0.96
N GLN A 4 -29.19 10.19 -0.34
CA GLN A 4 -28.95 11.52 -0.86
C GLN A 4 -28.18 11.40 -2.18
N PRO A 5 -28.63 12.02 -3.29
CA PRO A 5 -27.89 11.97 -4.54
C PRO A 5 -26.55 12.68 -4.33
N GLY A 6 -25.45 11.95 -4.50
CA GLY A 6 -24.09 12.45 -4.30
C GLY A 6 -23.92 13.83 -4.95
N ALA A 7 -23.60 14.83 -4.12
CA ALA A 7 -23.33 16.18 -4.58
C ALA A 7 -22.21 16.10 -5.64
N ARG A 8 -22.55 16.41 -6.90
CA ARG A 8 -21.54 16.52 -7.94
C ARG A 8 -20.62 17.65 -7.52
N PRO A 9 -19.28 17.46 -7.49
CA PRO A 9 -18.37 18.55 -7.17
C PRO A 9 -18.68 19.70 -8.14
N ASP A 10 -18.88 20.88 -7.58
CA ASP A 10 -19.22 22.05 -8.40
C ASP A 10 -18.08 22.24 -9.42
N SER A 11 -18.43 22.57 -10.67
CA SER A 11 -17.43 22.75 -11.74
C SER A 11 -16.34 23.75 -11.35
N ARG A 12 -16.67 24.70 -10.45
CA ARG A 12 -15.74 25.67 -9.86
C ARG A 12 -14.70 25.03 -8.94
N GLU A 13 -15.06 24.02 -8.14
CA GLU A 13 -14.13 23.32 -7.25
C GLU A 13 -13.17 22.45 -8.06
N THR A 14 -13.70 21.73 -9.05
CA THR A 14 -12.89 20.94 -9.99
C THR A 14 -11.88 21.84 -10.70
N VAL A 15 -12.32 22.99 -11.21
CA VAL A 15 -11.43 23.99 -11.84
C VAL A 15 -10.43 24.56 -10.84
N SER A 16 -10.82 24.82 -9.60
CA SER A 16 -9.92 25.30 -8.56
C SER A 16 -8.82 24.29 -8.25
N LEU A 17 -9.14 22.99 -8.14
CA LEU A 17 -8.17 21.93 -7.92
C LEU A 17 -7.16 21.82 -9.07
N TYR A 18 -7.64 21.85 -10.32
CA TYR A 18 -6.76 21.84 -11.49
C TYR A 18 -5.88 23.09 -11.56
N LEU A 19 -6.42 24.27 -11.25
CA LEU A 19 -5.66 25.52 -11.21
C LEU A 19 -4.58 25.49 -10.12
N VAL A 20 -4.90 25.04 -8.91
CA VAL A 20 -3.92 24.92 -7.82
C VAL A 20 -2.82 23.93 -8.20
N GLY A 21 -3.16 22.77 -8.76
CA GLY A 21 -2.18 21.80 -9.25
C GLY A 21 -1.25 22.37 -10.32
N LEU A 22 -1.82 23.09 -11.31
CA LEU A 22 -1.05 23.73 -12.38
C LEU A 22 -0.15 24.85 -11.86
N VAL A 23 -0.65 25.69 -10.95
CA VAL A 23 0.14 26.74 -10.29
C VAL A 23 1.30 26.12 -9.54
N LEU A 24 1.06 25.07 -8.77
CA LEU A 24 2.10 24.41 -7.98
C LEU A 24 3.18 23.77 -8.88
N LEU A 25 2.79 23.17 -10.00
CA LEU A 25 3.71 22.57 -10.97
C LEU A 25 4.61 23.61 -11.66
N VAL A 26 4.12 24.84 -11.86
CA VAL A 26 4.90 25.93 -12.49
C VAL A 26 5.69 26.74 -11.46
N VAL A 27 5.10 27.05 -10.31
CA VAL A 27 5.72 27.92 -9.29
C VAL A 27 6.90 27.25 -8.60
N LEU A 28 6.82 25.95 -8.29
CA LEU A 28 7.94 25.24 -7.63
C LEU A 28 9.25 25.23 -8.44
N PRO A 29 9.28 24.87 -9.74
CA PRO A 29 10.49 24.96 -10.55
C PRO A 29 10.89 26.41 -10.82
N LEU A 30 9.92 27.34 -10.93
CA LEU A 30 10.23 28.75 -11.11
C LEU A 30 10.93 29.35 -9.87
N LEU A 31 10.52 28.94 -8.67
CA LEU A 31 11.19 29.30 -7.42
C LEU A 31 12.60 28.71 -7.34
N ASN A 32 12.84 27.50 -7.88
CA ASN A 32 14.18 26.94 -7.97
C ASN A 32 15.11 27.74 -8.90
N VAL A 33 14.61 28.21 -10.05
CA VAL A 33 15.44 28.90 -11.08
C VAL A 33 15.60 30.41 -10.83
N LEU A 34 14.55 31.10 -10.36
CA LEU A 34 14.56 32.57 -10.28
C LEU A 34 15.05 33.13 -8.93
N THR A 35 15.09 32.31 -7.86
CA THR A 35 15.46 32.84 -6.54
C THR A 35 16.96 32.70 -6.27
N PRO A 36 17.62 33.76 -5.75
CA PRO A 36 19.02 33.70 -5.32
C PRO A 36 19.22 32.73 -4.16
N GLU A 37 20.40 32.10 -4.12
CA GLU A 37 20.78 31.01 -3.20
C GLU A 37 20.68 31.39 -1.70
N ASP A 38 20.84 32.67 -1.39
CA ASP A 38 20.74 33.24 -0.03
C ASP A 38 19.29 33.55 0.42
N SER A 39 18.31 33.46 -0.50
CA SER A 39 16.92 33.78 -0.20
C SER A 39 16.21 32.62 0.49
N TRP A 40 15.39 32.91 1.49
CA TRP A 40 14.62 31.90 2.23
C TRP A 40 13.60 31.15 1.36
N LEU A 41 13.27 31.70 0.20
CA LEU A 41 12.36 31.10 -0.78
C LEU A 41 13.09 30.22 -1.81
N HIS A 42 14.41 30.03 -1.70
CA HIS A 42 15.16 29.17 -2.58
C HIS A 42 14.89 27.69 -2.31
N LEU A 43 14.30 27.03 -3.31
CA LEU A 43 14.07 25.60 -3.31
C LEU A 43 15.25 24.93 -4.01
N SER A 44 16.16 24.34 -3.24
CA SER A 44 17.24 23.53 -3.82
C SER A 44 16.69 22.31 -4.58
N ASP A 45 17.46 21.80 -5.54
CA ASP A 45 17.10 20.59 -6.31
C ASP A 45 16.76 19.40 -5.40
N PHE A 46 17.43 19.30 -4.25
CA PHE A 46 17.16 18.27 -3.26
C PHE A 46 15.72 18.36 -2.70
N ARG A 47 15.29 19.55 -2.28
CA ARG A 47 13.94 19.77 -1.72
C ARG A 47 12.88 19.60 -2.81
N LEU A 48 13.16 20.06 -4.03
CA LEU A 48 12.26 19.89 -5.17
C LEU A 48 12.06 18.40 -5.51
N ASN A 49 13.15 17.62 -5.56
CA ASN A 49 13.08 16.18 -5.80
C ASN A 49 12.36 15.45 -4.65
N GLN A 50 12.59 15.85 -3.40
CA GLN A 50 11.88 15.29 -2.25
C GLN A 50 10.38 15.59 -2.31
N PHE A 51 9.99 16.79 -2.71
CA PHE A 51 8.59 17.16 -2.92
C PHE A 51 7.93 16.27 -3.99
N GLY A 52 8.60 16.06 -5.12
CA GLY A 52 8.14 15.14 -6.16
C GLY A 52 7.93 13.71 -5.64
N LYS A 53 8.88 13.19 -4.84
CA LYS A 53 8.76 11.87 -4.21
C LYS A 53 7.55 11.80 -3.27
N PHE A 54 7.32 12.81 -2.45
CA PHE A 54 6.16 12.85 -1.56
C PHE A 54 4.84 12.94 -2.32
N LEU A 55 4.78 13.64 -3.46
CA LEU A 55 3.60 13.65 -4.32
C LEU A 55 3.30 12.25 -4.88
N CYS A 56 4.32 11.51 -5.32
CA CYS A 56 4.17 10.12 -5.74
C CYS A 56 3.66 9.23 -4.59
N PHE A 57 4.20 9.39 -3.38
CA PHE A 57 3.72 8.66 -2.21
C PHE A 57 2.29 9.06 -1.80
N ALA A 58 1.87 10.31 -2.00
CA ALA A 58 0.51 10.76 -1.73
C ALA A 58 -0.51 10.05 -2.63
N ILE A 59 -0.22 9.91 -3.93
CA ILE A 59 -1.08 9.14 -4.85
C ILE A 59 -1.17 7.68 -4.41
N LEU A 60 -0.05 7.07 -4.02
CA LEU A 60 -0.02 5.72 -3.49
C LEU A 60 -0.84 5.58 -2.20
N ALA A 61 -0.72 6.54 -1.28
CA ALA A 61 -1.48 6.56 -0.03
C ALA A 61 -2.98 6.70 -0.28
N LEU A 62 -3.41 7.54 -1.22
CA LEU A 62 -4.81 7.64 -1.64
C LEU A 62 -5.33 6.33 -2.24
N GLY A 63 -4.51 5.64 -3.04
CA GLY A 63 -4.88 4.32 -3.56
C GLY A 63 -5.10 3.28 -2.45
N LEU A 64 -4.23 3.29 -1.43
CA LEU A 64 -4.39 2.42 -0.25
C LEU A 64 -5.64 2.78 0.58
N ASP A 65 -5.91 4.07 0.75
CA ASP A 65 -7.10 4.57 1.44
C ASP A 65 -8.39 4.14 0.72
N LEU A 66 -8.41 4.16 -0.62
CA LEU A 66 -9.56 3.67 -1.39
C LEU A 66 -9.77 2.15 -1.25
N ILE A 67 -8.70 1.36 -1.30
CA ILE A 67 -8.80 -0.10 -1.20
C ILE A 67 -9.25 -0.52 0.20
N TRP A 68 -8.64 0.04 1.25
CA TRP A 68 -8.95 -0.36 2.61
C TRP A 68 -10.13 0.43 3.18
N GLY A 69 -10.12 1.75 3.08
CA GLY A 69 -11.16 2.62 3.63
C GLY A 69 -12.50 2.45 2.91
N TYR A 70 -12.53 2.55 1.57
CA TYR A 70 -13.79 2.47 0.82
C TYR A 70 -14.19 1.03 0.44
N CYS A 71 -13.28 0.23 -0.08
CA CYS A 71 -13.61 -1.14 -0.49
C CYS A 71 -13.66 -2.12 0.70
N GLY A 72 -13.05 -1.78 1.84
CA GLY A 72 -13.02 -2.65 3.02
C GLY A 72 -12.12 -3.88 2.85
N VAL A 73 -11.29 -3.92 1.80
CA VAL A 73 -10.43 -5.07 1.49
C VAL A 73 -9.02 -4.79 2.00
N LEU A 74 -8.38 -5.80 2.59
CA LEU A 74 -6.98 -5.68 2.98
C LEU A 74 -6.13 -5.39 1.75
N SER A 75 -5.28 -4.36 1.82
CA SER A 75 -4.27 -4.14 0.79
C SER A 75 -3.35 -5.36 0.67
N MET A 76 -2.89 -5.67 -0.55
CA MET A 76 -2.01 -6.82 -0.83
C MET A 76 -0.79 -6.86 0.11
N GLY A 77 -0.22 -5.70 0.47
CA GLY A 77 0.90 -5.61 1.40
C GLY A 77 0.58 -6.13 2.82
N GLN A 78 -0.63 -5.89 3.32
CA GLN A 78 -1.09 -6.46 4.60
C GLN A 78 -1.47 -7.95 4.44
N GLY A 79 -2.03 -8.31 3.28
CA GLY A 79 -2.44 -9.68 2.95
C GLY A 79 -1.28 -10.68 2.92
N VAL A 80 -0.08 -10.25 2.52
CA VAL A 80 1.11 -11.12 2.52
C VAL A 80 1.47 -11.60 3.93
N PHE A 81 1.44 -10.72 4.93
CA PHE A 81 1.72 -11.10 6.32
C PHE A 81 0.65 -12.01 6.89
N PHE A 82 -0.62 -11.75 6.55
CA PHE A 82 -1.71 -12.64 6.91
C PHE A 82 -1.55 -14.03 6.27
N GLY A 83 -1.18 -14.10 4.99
CA GLY A 83 -0.93 -15.35 4.28
C GLY A 83 0.24 -16.15 4.88
N PHE A 84 1.34 -15.47 5.23
CA PHE A 84 2.48 -16.11 5.88
C PHE A 84 2.10 -16.66 7.27
N GLY A 85 1.39 -15.87 8.09
CA GLY A 85 0.90 -16.33 9.39
C GLY A 85 -0.07 -17.51 9.28
N ALA A 86 -0.98 -17.48 8.31
CA ALA A 86 -1.92 -18.57 8.04
C ALA A 86 -1.20 -19.86 7.61
N TYR A 87 -0.16 -19.76 6.78
CA TYR A 87 0.67 -20.90 6.39
C TYR A 87 1.41 -21.49 7.60
N CYS A 88 2.09 -20.66 8.41
CA CYS A 88 2.78 -21.13 9.61
C CYS A 88 1.82 -21.80 10.60
N MET A 89 0.64 -21.23 10.81
CA MET A 89 -0.38 -21.82 11.68
C MET A 89 -0.94 -23.14 11.10
N GLY A 90 -1.20 -23.20 9.80
CA GLY A 90 -1.62 -24.41 9.12
C GLY A 90 -0.60 -25.54 9.24
N MET A 91 0.68 -25.22 9.05
CA MET A 91 1.79 -26.16 9.23
C MET A 91 1.90 -26.62 10.68
N TYR A 92 1.78 -25.71 11.65
CA TYR A 92 1.79 -26.07 13.08
C TYR A 92 0.65 -27.02 13.44
N LEU A 93 -0.57 -26.74 12.98
CA LEU A 93 -1.71 -27.62 13.20
C LEU A 93 -1.52 -28.99 12.54
N ALA A 94 -0.94 -29.03 11.33
CA ALA A 94 -0.64 -30.28 10.65
C ALA A 94 0.41 -31.11 11.42
N LEU A 95 1.40 -30.46 12.05
CA LEU A 95 2.38 -31.13 12.90
C LEU A 95 1.76 -31.64 14.21
N GLN A 96 0.81 -30.89 14.79
CA GLN A 96 0.14 -31.29 16.04
C GLN A 96 -0.75 -32.54 15.89
N ILE A 97 -1.22 -32.85 14.69
CA ILE A 97 -1.93 -34.12 14.43
C ILE A 97 -1.01 -35.31 14.66
N GLY A 98 0.26 -35.22 14.24
CA GLY A 98 1.29 -36.24 14.45
C GLY A 98 0.81 -37.65 14.13
N THR A 99 1.01 -38.59 15.07
CA THR A 99 0.68 -40.01 14.89
C THR A 99 -0.82 -40.31 14.75
N GLU A 100 -1.70 -39.32 14.97
CA GLU A 100 -3.13 -39.46 14.72
C GLU A 100 -3.51 -39.21 13.24
N SER A 101 -2.52 -38.95 12.38
CA SER A 101 -2.70 -38.78 10.94
C SER A 101 -2.93 -40.11 10.21
N VAL A 102 -3.37 -40.06 8.94
CA VAL A 102 -3.70 -41.27 8.16
C VAL A 102 -2.50 -42.21 8.02
N TYR A 103 -1.29 -41.66 7.98
CA TYR A 103 -0.05 -42.42 7.86
C TYR A 103 0.63 -42.72 9.20
N GLY A 104 0.08 -42.22 10.32
CA GLY A 104 0.61 -42.47 11.67
C GLY A 104 2.02 -41.93 11.90
N SER A 105 2.41 -40.88 11.19
CA SER A 105 3.76 -40.31 11.23
C SER A 105 3.80 -38.95 11.92
N GLU A 106 4.92 -38.57 12.53
CA GLU A 106 5.14 -37.23 13.08
C GLU A 106 5.21 -36.13 11.99
N LEU A 107 5.30 -36.53 10.73
CA LEU A 107 5.29 -35.65 9.57
C LEU A 107 3.85 -35.41 9.07
N PRO A 108 3.55 -34.21 8.54
CA PRO A 108 2.29 -33.95 7.85
C PRO A 108 2.04 -34.91 6.68
N ASP A 109 0.79 -35.35 6.49
CA ASP A 109 0.41 -36.36 5.49
C ASP A 109 0.82 -36.03 4.04
N PHE A 110 0.80 -34.75 3.66
CA PHE A 110 1.24 -34.33 2.32
C PHE A 110 2.74 -34.54 2.10
N MET A 111 3.55 -34.41 3.16
CA MET A 111 5.00 -34.65 3.11
C MET A 111 5.29 -36.13 2.95
N VAL A 112 4.53 -37.00 3.63
CA VAL A 112 4.61 -38.46 3.50
C VAL A 112 4.24 -38.90 2.08
N TRP A 113 3.16 -38.34 1.53
CA TRP A 113 2.75 -38.60 0.15
C TRP A 113 3.82 -38.15 -0.87
N THR A 114 4.51 -37.04 -0.59
CA THR A 114 5.62 -36.52 -1.41
C THR A 114 6.96 -37.22 -1.12
N GLN A 115 6.97 -38.28 -0.29
CA GLN A 115 8.16 -39.06 0.07
C GLN A 115 9.25 -38.23 0.78
N VAL A 116 8.88 -37.15 1.46
CA VAL A 116 9.79 -36.39 2.34
C VAL A 116 9.92 -37.15 3.66
N LYS A 117 11.16 -37.42 4.09
CA LYS A 117 11.44 -38.32 5.22
C LYS A 117 11.78 -37.63 6.53
N GLU A 118 12.15 -36.36 6.48
CA GLU A 118 12.53 -35.57 7.64
C GLU A 118 12.22 -34.09 7.39
N LEU A 119 11.96 -33.35 8.47
CA LEU A 119 11.93 -31.89 8.43
C LEU A 119 13.38 -31.39 8.32
N PRO A 120 13.64 -30.32 7.55
CA PRO A 120 14.95 -29.67 7.51
C PRO A 120 15.35 -29.04 8.85
#